data_AF-A0A376FL40-F1
#
_entry.id   AF-A0A376FL40-F1
#
_cell.length_a   1.000
_cell.length_b   1.000
_cell.length_c   1.000
_cell.angle_alpha   90.00
_cell.angle_beta   90.00
_cell.angle_gamma   90.00
#
_symmetry.space_group_name_H-M   'P 1'
#
loop_
_entity.id
_entity.type
_entity.pdbx_description
1 polymer ?
#
loop_
_entity_poly.entity_id
_entity_poly.type
_entity_poly.pdbx_seq_one_letter_code
_entity_poly.pdbx_strand_id
1 'polypeptide(L)'
;MKGIIRIGDKTTGGGQVMDGSKKMKFAGIGVARKGDPVSCPILGHSPSFIAEGHPTMKDNGVPVAFHGYKCTCGCTLIASLSNATTSK
;
A
#
# COMPACT_ATOMS: atom_id res chain seq x y z
N MET A 1 -14.66 -5.16 3.99
CA MET A 1 -13.56 -4.28 4.45
C MET A 1 -12.42 -4.37 3.44
N LYS A 2 -11.79 -3.24 3.09
CA LYS A 2 -10.59 -3.27 2.23
C LYS A 2 -9.39 -3.72 3.06
N GLY A 3 -8.56 -4.62 2.53
CA GLY A 3 -7.33 -5.07 3.19
C GLY A 3 -6.30 -3.94 3.27
N ILE A 4 -5.51 -3.89 4.34
CA ILE A 4 -4.42 -2.92 4.48
C ILE A 4 -3.24 -3.36 3.61
N ILE A 5 -2.66 -2.41 2.87
CA ILE A 5 -1.44 -2.66 2.09
C ILE A 5 -0.23 -2.58 3.00
N ARG A 6 0.75 -3.46 2.75
CA ARG A 6 1.99 -3.57 3.51
C ARG A 6 3.19 -3.61 2.59
N ILE A 7 4.38 -3.46 3.17
CA ILE A 7 5.65 -3.62 2.46
C ILE A 7 5.69 -5.02 1.82
N GLY A 8 6.04 -5.09 0.53
CA GLY A 8 6.06 -6.32 -0.25
C GLY A 8 4.73 -6.74 -0.87
N ASP A 9 3.62 -6.03 -0.60
CA ASP A 9 2.36 -6.29 -1.30
C ASP A 9 2.49 -5.96 -2.79
N LYS A 10 1.80 -6.76 -3.61
CA LYS A 10 1.89 -6.67 -5.06
C LYS A 10 0.96 -5.59 -5.62
N THR A 11 1.22 -5.20 -6.86
CA THR A 11 0.33 -4.38 -7.67
C THR A 11 -0.17 -5.16 -8.87
N THR A 12 -1.26 -4.71 -9.47
CA THR A 12 -1.79 -5.27 -10.73
C THR A 12 -0.81 -5.16 -11.90
N GLY A 13 0.15 -4.23 -11.85
CA GLY A 13 1.22 -4.12 -12.84
C GLY A 13 2.40 -5.08 -12.65
N GLY A 14 2.30 -6.06 -11.74
CA GLY A 14 3.41 -6.98 -11.42
C GLY A 14 4.49 -6.36 -10.52
N GLY A 15 4.25 -5.15 -10.03
CA GLY A 15 5.11 -4.43 -9.10
C GLY A 15 4.86 -4.78 -7.64
N GLN A 16 5.58 -4.13 -6.73
CA GLN A 16 5.42 -4.31 -5.29
C GLN A 16 5.75 -3.05 -4.48
N VAL A 17 5.17 -2.93 -3.28
CA VAL A 17 5.49 -1.86 -2.34
C VAL A 17 6.89 -2.06 -1.76
N MET A 18 7.71 -1.02 -1.82
CA MET A 18 9.11 -1.08 -1.39
C MET A 18 9.34 -0.59 0.03
N ASP A 19 8.56 0.37 0.50
CA ASP A 19 8.71 0.95 1.84
C ASP A 19 7.34 1.23 2.49
N GLY A 20 7.37 1.49 3.80
CA GLY A 20 6.17 1.62 4.61
C GLY A 20 6.44 2.19 6.01
N SER A 21 5.44 2.09 6.88
CA SER A 21 5.56 2.50 8.27
C SER A 21 6.47 1.58 9.06
N LYS A 22 7.33 2.19 9.89
CA LYS A 22 8.15 1.48 10.88
C LYS A 22 7.43 1.28 12.22
N LYS A 23 6.36 2.06 12.49
CA LYS A 23 5.60 2.00 13.75
C LYS A 23 4.36 1.14 13.61
N MET A 24 3.53 1.42 12.61
CA MET A 24 2.30 0.69 12.37
C MET A 24 2.60 -0.54 11.51
N LYS A 25 2.58 -1.71 12.14
CA LYS A 25 2.87 -3.00 11.50
C LYS A 25 1.66 -3.93 11.62
N PHE A 26 1.30 -4.59 10.52
CA PHE A 26 0.24 -5.60 10.48
C PHE A 26 0.86 -6.96 10.16
N ALA A 27 0.65 -7.92 11.06
CA ALA A 27 1.31 -9.22 11.04
C ALA A 27 2.85 -9.09 10.90
N GLY A 28 3.45 -8.15 11.65
CA GLY A 28 4.90 -7.91 11.67
C GLY A 28 5.46 -7.07 10.52
N ILE A 29 4.66 -6.77 9.49
CA ILE A 29 5.09 -6.02 8.29
C ILE A 29 4.55 -4.59 8.35
N GLY A 30 5.39 -3.61 8.02
CA GLY A 30 5.01 -2.20 7.98
C GLY A 30 3.88 -1.93 7.00
N VAL A 31 2.91 -1.09 7.39
CA VAL A 31 1.82 -0.68 6.49
C VAL A 31 2.32 0.31 5.45
N ALA A 32 1.84 0.19 4.22
CA ALA A 32 2.13 1.13 3.16
C ALA A 32 1.22 2.36 3.29
N ARG A 33 1.74 3.52 2.94
CA ARG A 33 1.09 4.82 3.10
C ARG A 33 1.21 5.62 1.81
N LYS A 34 0.36 6.62 1.68
CA LYS A 34 0.40 7.56 0.56
C LYS A 34 1.80 8.18 0.46
N GLY A 35 2.38 8.11 -0.72
CA GLY A 35 3.74 8.59 -1.02
C GLY A 35 4.83 7.55 -0.84
N ASP A 36 4.55 6.36 -0.27
CA ASP A 36 5.56 5.31 -0.18
C ASP A 36 5.93 4.78 -1.58
N PRO A 37 7.21 4.46 -1.83
CA PRO A 37 7.69 3.98 -3.12
C PRO A 37 7.16 2.60 -3.47
N VAL A 38 6.84 2.43 -4.74
CA VAL A 38 6.37 1.20 -5.35
C VAL A 38 7.28 0.87 -6.52
N SER A 39 7.76 -0.36 -6.58
CA SER A 39 8.47 -0.89 -7.74
C SER A 39 7.44 -1.32 -8.77
N CYS A 40 7.59 -0.91 -10.03
CA CYS A 40 6.75 -1.37 -11.14
C CYS A 40 7.67 -1.83 -12.29
N PRO A 41 7.57 -3.08 -12.77
CA PRO A 41 8.43 -3.62 -13.83
C PRO A 41 8.08 -3.08 -15.23
N ILE A 42 7.00 -2.30 -15.36
CA ILE A 42 6.57 -1.70 -16.61
C ILE A 42 7.50 -0.54 -16.98
N LEU A 43 8.04 -0.56 -18.20
CA LEU A 43 8.94 0.48 -18.71
C LEU A 43 8.21 1.84 -18.71
N GLY A 44 8.82 2.86 -18.09
CA GLY A 44 8.24 4.21 -17.97
C GLY A 44 7.35 4.43 -16.74
N HIS A 45 7.05 3.40 -15.95
CA HIS A 45 6.27 3.56 -14.71
C HIS A 45 7.14 3.87 -13.47
N SER A 46 8.46 3.68 -13.56
CA SER A 46 9.38 3.97 -12.45
C SER A 46 9.98 5.38 -12.59
N PRO A 47 10.07 6.17 -11.50
CA PRO A 47 9.66 5.85 -10.13
C PRO A 47 8.14 5.93 -9.91
N SER A 48 7.60 4.95 -9.19
CA SER A 48 6.18 4.86 -8.82
C SER A 48 5.98 5.07 -7.34
N PHE A 49 4.86 5.67 -6.96
CA PHE A 49 4.49 5.93 -5.57
C PHE A 49 3.01 5.65 -5.35
N ILE A 50 2.62 5.44 -4.10
CA ILE A 50 1.20 5.32 -3.75
C ILE A 50 0.53 6.70 -3.83
N ALA A 51 -0.46 6.84 -4.73
CA ALA A 51 -1.14 8.13 -4.95
C ALA A 51 -2.30 8.35 -3.98
N GLU A 52 -2.98 7.27 -3.58
CA GLU A 52 -4.17 7.31 -2.75
C GLU A 52 -3.92 6.85 -1.31
N GLY A 53 -4.71 7.37 -0.38
CA GLY A 53 -4.60 7.02 1.03
C GLY A 53 -5.91 7.27 1.76
N HIS A 54 -6.09 6.61 2.89
CA HIS A 54 -7.35 6.65 3.62
C HIS A 54 -7.55 7.99 4.33
N PRO A 55 -8.76 8.57 4.29
CA PRO A 55 -9.00 9.89 4.89
C PRO A 55 -8.87 9.89 6.41
N THR A 56 -9.25 8.80 7.08
CA THR A 56 -9.28 8.71 8.56
C THR A 56 -8.15 7.86 9.15
N MET A 57 -7.59 6.92 8.39
CA MET A 57 -6.56 5.99 8.88
C MET A 57 -5.20 6.57 8.46
N LYS A 58 -4.51 7.16 9.43
CA LYS A 58 -3.22 7.83 9.21
C LYS A 58 -2.19 7.28 10.18
N ASP A 59 -1.02 6.92 9.66
CA ASP A 59 0.14 6.58 10.45
C ASP A 59 1.05 7.81 10.54
N ASN A 60 1.28 8.31 11.76
CA ASN A 60 2.06 9.56 11.98
C ASN A 60 1.57 10.75 11.11
N GLY A 61 0.27 10.83 10.83
CA GLY A 61 -0.31 11.88 9.98
C GLY A 61 -0.29 11.57 8.47
N VAL A 62 0.36 10.49 8.03
CA VAL A 62 0.37 10.05 6.63
C VAL A 62 -0.76 9.04 6.39
N PRO A 63 -1.65 9.27 5.41
CA PRO A 63 -2.74 8.35 5.06
C PRO A 63 -2.26 6.93 4.71
N VAL A 64 -2.86 5.91 5.30
CA VAL A 64 -2.55 4.49 5.03
C VAL A 64 -3.21 4.04 3.73
N ALA A 65 -2.53 3.19 2.96
CA ALA A 65 -3.00 2.65 1.71
C ALA A 65 -3.79 1.35 1.89
N PHE A 66 -4.86 1.18 1.11
CA PHE A 66 -5.74 0.02 1.16
C PHE A 66 -5.84 -0.69 -0.18
N HIS A 67 -6.31 -1.94 -0.14
CA HIS A 67 -6.60 -2.75 -1.32
C HIS A 67 -7.45 -1.97 -2.33
N GLY A 68 -7.01 -1.97 -3.58
CA GLY A 68 -7.66 -1.27 -4.69
C GLY A 68 -7.29 0.20 -4.82
N TYR A 69 -6.40 0.73 -3.97
CA TYR A 69 -5.86 2.08 -4.16
C TYR A 69 -4.88 2.16 -5.31
N LYS A 70 -4.85 3.31 -5.95
CA LYS A 70 -4.01 3.58 -7.12
C LYS A 70 -2.63 4.11 -6.74
N CYS A 71 -1.67 3.71 -7.56
CA CYS A 71 -0.33 4.24 -7.61
C CYS A 71 -0.26 5.37 -8.66
N THR A 72 0.81 6.17 -8.62
CA THR A 72 1.06 7.24 -9.61
C THR A 72 1.21 6.71 -11.03
N CYS A 73 1.64 5.46 -11.19
CA CYS A 73 1.68 4.76 -12.48
C CYS A 73 0.32 4.25 -12.98
N GLY A 74 -0.76 4.45 -12.23
CA GLY A 74 -2.10 3.96 -12.58
C GLY A 74 -2.39 2.51 -12.16
N CYS A 75 -1.37 1.75 -11.73
CA CYS A 75 -1.58 0.41 -11.17
C CYS A 75 -2.31 0.46 -9.82
N THR A 76 -3.01 -0.63 -9.48
CA THR A 76 -3.74 -0.79 -8.23
C THR A 76 -3.03 -1.73 -7.27
N LEU A 77 -3.10 -1.42 -5.98
CA LEU A 77 -2.47 -2.19 -4.91
C LEU A 77 -3.32 -3.40 -4.53
N ILE A 78 -2.64 -4.53 -4.35
CA ILE A 78 -3.22 -5.83 -4.01
C ILE A 78 -2.73 -6.24 -2.63
N ALA A 79 -3.60 -6.10 -1.63
CA ALA A 79 -3.32 -6.61 -0.28
C ALA A 79 -3.11 -8.13 -0.31
N SER A 80 -2.01 -8.60 0.26
CA SER A 80 -1.77 -10.04 0.48
C SER A 80 -2.62 -10.61 1.63
N LEU A 81 -3.03 -9.78 2.59
CA LEU A 81 -3.94 -10.17 3.66
C LEU A 81 -5.39 -9.99 3.20
N SER A 82 -6.12 -11.10 3.11
CA SER A 82 -7.54 -11.13 2.76
C SER A 82 -8.46 -10.58 3.86
N ASN A 83 -8.04 -10.61 5.13
CA ASN A 83 -8.92 -10.31 6.24
C ASN A 83 -8.22 -9.40 7.28
N ALA A 84 -8.36 -8.09 7.15
CA ALA A 84 -8.30 -7.21 8.32
C ALA A 84 -9.68 -7.27 8.99
N THR A 85 -10.01 -8.37 9.65
CA THR A 85 -11.21 -8.46 10.47
C THR A 85 -10.95 -7.60 11.71
N THR A 86 -11.60 -6.44 11.82
CA THR A 86 -11.89 -5.87 13.14
C THR A 86 -12.83 -6.88 13.80
N SER A 87 -12.29 -7.73 14.67
CA SER A 87 -13.16 -8.54 15.53
C SER A 87 -13.91 -7.57 16.43
N LYS A 88 -15.23 -7.68 16.38
CA LYS A 88 -16.21 -6.88 17.12
C LYS A 88 -16.09 -7.13 18.62
#